data_AF-A0A0D2CDW6-F1
#
_entry.id   AF-A0A0D2CDW6-F1
#
_cell.length_a   1.000
_cell.length_b   1.000
_cell.length_c   1.000
_cell.angle_alpha   90.00
_cell.angle_beta   90.00
_cell.angle_gamma   90.00
#
_symmetry.space_group_name_H-M   'P 1'
#
loop_
_entity.id
_entity.type
_entity.pdbx_description
1 polymer ?
#
loop_
_entity_poly.entity_id
_entity_poly.type
_entity_poly.pdbx_seq_one_letter_code
_entity_poly.pdbx_strand_id
1 'polypeptide(L)'
;GDFVHVLVTTRQRDMFRQIAEVIELPPLSDDEAIQLFQLQRGSSPGEYVPAPPNLITRLGGLPLLITQMAALLKRRQKQNEDMTTLLSIYETDTKEILQFQPRFFWAYRSSAYATFDETMQAICRSYDRQEPLVSNFLTLLAFFDSSTPLNQSLFRRHWESNTDRSGWMSLFTRMDRGSKPSWDGDRFWRLLSIAYNSFLLDTLSYQAATFSVHRVMRDWLKLRIAPADRPRYTQDRDSILTPIIGG
;
A
#
# COMPACT_ATOMS: atom_id res chain seq x y z
N GLY A 1 4.74 34.17 29.34
CA GLY A 1 4.54 33.86 27.91
C GLY A 1 4.72 32.38 27.79
N ASP A 2 3.67 31.67 27.41
CA ASP A 2 3.69 30.21 27.42
C ASP A 2 4.57 29.71 26.28
N PHE A 3 5.58 28.90 26.62
CA PHE A 3 6.42 28.24 25.63
C PHE A 3 5.68 27.01 25.10
N VAL A 4 5.58 26.89 23.78
CA VAL A 4 5.02 25.71 23.11
C VAL A 4 6.16 24.80 22.69
N HIS A 5 6.12 23.54 23.13
CA HIS A 5 7.03 22.51 22.66
C HIS A 5 6.47 21.88 21.38
N VAL A 6 7.29 21.81 20.32
CA VAL A 6 6.91 21.25 19.02
C VAL A 6 7.85 20.10 18.67
N LEU A 7 7.28 18.92 18.40
CA LEU A 7 8.00 17.77 17.87
C LEU A 7 7.76 17.69 16.35
N VAL A 8 8.84 17.58 15.57
CA VAL A 8 8.77 17.51 14.10
C VAL A 8 9.44 16.22 13.62
N THR A 9 8.78 15.50 12.71
CA THR A 9 9.37 14.37 11.99
C THR A 9 9.70 14.79 10.55
N THR A 10 10.91 14.49 10.08
CA THR A 10 11.35 14.89 8.73
C THR A 10 12.32 13.87 8.14
N ARG A 11 12.37 13.81 6.80
CA ARG A 11 13.44 13.12 6.05
C ARG A 11 14.62 14.04 5.71
N GLN A 12 14.46 15.34 5.91
CA GLN A 12 15.47 16.36 5.61
C GLN A 12 16.18 16.75 6.91
N ARG A 13 17.21 15.98 7.25
CA ARG A 13 17.99 16.13 8.49
C ARG A 13 18.53 17.54 8.68
N ASP A 14 18.96 18.19 7.61
CA ASP A 14 19.71 19.45 7.69
C ASP A 14 18.84 20.68 7.95
N MET A 15 17.53 20.55 7.72
CA MET A 15 16.60 21.68 7.82
C MET A 15 16.45 22.22 9.25
N PHE A 16 16.68 21.38 10.27
CA PHE A 16 16.43 21.73 11.67
C PHE A 16 17.67 21.70 12.57
N ARG A 17 18.85 21.30 12.06
CA ARG A 17 20.08 21.17 12.88
C ARG A 17 20.48 22.44 13.62
N GLN A 18 20.09 23.61 13.12
CA GLN A 18 20.45 24.90 13.70
C GLN A 18 19.41 25.41 14.72
N ILE A 19 18.22 24.84 14.78
CA ILE A 19 17.08 25.39 15.53
C ILE A 19 16.39 24.39 16.46
N ALA A 20 16.78 23.12 16.43
CA ALA A 20 16.22 22.08 17.30
C ALA A 20 17.25 20.98 17.58
N GLU A 21 17.04 20.25 18.68
CA GLU A 21 17.68 18.96 18.90
C GLU A 21 17.20 17.96 17.84
N VAL A 22 18.14 17.25 17.22
CA VAL A 22 17.85 16.29 16.16
C VAL A 22 18.12 14.87 16.66
N ILE A 23 17.05 14.08 16.78
CA ILE A 23 17.13 12.65 17.08
C ILE A 23 17.12 11.88 15.76
N GLU A 24 18.21 11.18 15.46
CA GLU A 24 18.28 10.29 14.30
C GLU A 24 17.63 8.94 14.61
N LEU A 25 16.77 8.49 13.70
CA LEU A 25 16.15 7.17 13.77
C LEU A 25 16.90 6.23 12.80
N PRO A 26 17.82 5.37 13.28
CA PRO A 26 18.49 4.39 12.44
C PRO A 26 17.51 3.28 11.99
N PRO A 27 17.88 2.46 11.00
CA PRO A 27 17.21 1.19 10.77
C PRO A 27 17.21 0.33 12.05
N LEU A 28 16.23 -0.56 12.17
CA LEU A 28 16.16 -1.52 13.27
C LEU A 28 17.40 -2.41 13.28
N SER A 29 17.88 -2.72 14.48
CA SER A 29 18.82 -3.82 14.67
C SER A 29 18.19 -5.15 14.24
N ASP A 30 19.02 -6.17 13.99
CA ASP A 30 18.54 -7.49 13.60
C ASP A 30 17.56 -8.06 14.64
N ASP A 31 17.84 -7.88 15.93
CA ASP A 31 16.98 -8.34 17.03
C ASP A 31 15.62 -7.64 17.04
N GLU A 32 15.59 -6.30 16.92
CA GLU A 32 14.35 -5.52 16.84
C GLU A 32 13.54 -5.86 15.58
N ALA A 33 14.23 -6.08 14.47
CA ALA A 33 13.61 -6.44 13.20
C ALA A 33 12.99 -7.86 13.24
N ILE A 34 13.65 -8.82 13.89
CA ILE A 34 13.11 -10.16 14.13
C ILE A 34 11.89 -10.08 15.05
N GLN A 35 11.97 -9.30 16.13
CA GLN A 35 10.84 -9.10 17.04
C GLN A 35 9.64 -8.48 16.31
N LEU A 36 9.86 -7.44 15.51
CA LEU A 36 8.81 -6.83 14.70
C LEU A 36 8.22 -7.84 13.71
N PHE A 37 9.05 -8.61 13.02
CA PHE A 37 8.59 -9.63 12.08
C PHE A 37 7.69 -10.67 12.76
N GLN A 38 8.11 -11.20 13.91
CA GLN A 38 7.33 -12.17 14.69
C GLN A 38 6.00 -11.60 15.18
N LEU A 39 6.04 -10.37 15.70
CA LEU A 39 4.85 -9.65 16.15
C LEU A 39 3.81 -9.54 15.01
N GLN A 40 4.25 -9.15 13.82
CA GLN A 40 3.36 -8.98 12.66
C GLN A 40 2.84 -10.31 12.12
N ARG A 41 3.62 -11.38 12.23
CA ARG A 41 3.16 -12.75 11.90
C ARG A 41 2.04 -13.21 12.84
N GLY A 42 1.94 -12.64 14.03
CA GLY A 42 0.95 -13.00 15.05
C GLY A 42 1.32 -14.30 15.77
N SER A 43 2.62 -14.58 15.88
CA SER A 43 3.15 -15.68 16.68
C SER A 43 2.80 -15.47 18.15
N SER A 44 2.36 -16.53 18.83
CA SER A 44 2.12 -16.48 20.27
C SER A 44 3.44 -16.28 21.04
N PRO A 45 3.43 -15.72 22.27
CA PRO A 45 4.63 -15.69 23.10
C PRO A 45 5.21 -17.11 23.26
N GLY A 46 6.44 -17.33 22.77
CA GLY A 46 7.11 -18.64 22.77
C GLY A 46 7.03 -19.43 21.46
N GLU A 47 6.22 -19.00 20.48
CA GLU A 47 6.16 -19.61 19.15
C GLU A 47 7.17 -18.93 18.21
N TYR A 48 8.35 -19.54 18.06
CA TYR A 48 9.36 -19.02 17.14
C TYR A 48 9.02 -19.40 15.71
N VAL A 49 8.56 -18.43 14.92
CA VAL A 49 8.53 -18.56 13.45
C VAL A 49 9.84 -17.95 12.94
N PRO A 50 10.83 -18.77 12.50
CA PRO A 50 12.06 -18.24 11.95
C PRO A 50 11.74 -17.33 10.76
N ALA A 51 12.30 -16.12 10.78
CA ALA A 51 12.44 -15.37 9.55
C ALA A 51 13.33 -16.20 8.59
N PRO A 52 12.99 -16.24 7.29
CA PRO A 52 13.86 -16.85 6.30
C PRO A 52 15.31 -16.34 6.41
N PRO A 53 16.32 -17.20 6.20
CA PRO A 53 17.72 -16.81 6.32
C PRO A 53 18.03 -15.56 5.50
N ASN A 54 18.72 -14.59 6.11
CA ASN A 54 19.10 -13.31 5.50
C ASN A 54 17.94 -12.37 5.09
N LEU A 55 16.68 -12.69 5.40
CA LEU A 55 15.54 -11.84 5.03
C LEU A 55 15.66 -10.45 5.67
N ILE A 56 15.93 -10.39 6.98
CA ILE A 56 16.06 -9.13 7.71
C ILE A 56 17.18 -8.26 7.15
N THR A 57 18.34 -8.86 6.89
CA THR A 57 19.48 -8.21 6.23
C THR A 57 19.08 -7.63 4.86
N ARG A 58 18.29 -8.37 4.07
CA ARG A 58 17.82 -7.93 2.75
C ARG A 58 16.78 -6.81 2.82
N LEU A 59 15.94 -6.79 3.86
CA LEU A 59 14.98 -5.70 4.11
C LEU A 59 15.65 -4.48 4.74
N GLY A 60 16.95 -4.57 5.08
CA GLY A 60 17.77 -3.46 5.55
C GLY A 60 17.32 -2.87 6.88
N GLY A 61 16.67 -3.65 7.74
CA GLY A 61 16.17 -3.18 9.04
C GLY A 61 15.02 -2.18 8.94
N LEU A 62 14.32 -2.08 7.80
CA LEU A 62 13.29 -1.07 7.58
C LEU A 62 11.92 -1.54 8.11
N PRO A 63 11.32 -0.86 9.12
CA PRO A 63 10.10 -1.34 9.78
C PRO A 63 8.94 -1.61 8.81
N LEU A 64 8.71 -0.72 7.84
CA LEU A 64 7.63 -0.87 6.86
C LEU A 64 7.83 -2.12 5.99
N LEU A 65 9.04 -2.37 5.51
CA LEU A 65 9.31 -3.51 4.63
C LEU A 65 9.20 -4.83 5.39
N ILE A 66 9.72 -4.86 6.62
CA ILE A 66 9.58 -6.00 7.53
C ILE A 66 8.12 -6.32 7.77
N THR A 67 7.31 -5.29 8.02
CA THR A 67 5.89 -5.42 8.31
C THR A 67 5.10 -5.89 7.08
N GLN A 68 5.37 -5.34 5.89
CA GLN A 68 4.76 -5.77 4.64
C GLN A 68 5.13 -7.22 4.28
N MET A 69 6.41 -7.58 4.42
CA MET A 69 6.86 -8.95 4.17
C MET A 69 6.22 -9.94 5.15
N ALA A 70 6.15 -9.60 6.44
CA ALA A 70 5.47 -10.42 7.44
C ALA A 70 4.00 -10.64 7.09
N ALA A 71 3.29 -9.58 6.68
CA ALA A 71 1.89 -9.64 6.24
C ALA A 71 1.71 -10.50 4.97
N LEU A 72 2.60 -10.33 3.99
CA LEU A 72 2.62 -11.11 2.75
C LEU A 72 2.76 -12.60 3.04
N LEU A 73 3.76 -12.98 3.84
CA LEU A 73 4.00 -14.36 4.21
C LEU A 73 2.85 -14.94 5.04
N LYS A 74 2.24 -14.14 5.92
CA LYS A 74 1.07 -14.56 6.72
C LYS A 74 -0.11 -14.89 5.83
N ARG A 75 -0.30 -14.10 4.78
CA ARG A 75 -1.35 -14.32 3.79
C ARG A 75 -1.10 -15.57 2.96
N ARG A 76 0.11 -15.72 2.39
CA ARG A 76 0.46 -16.86 1.52
C ARG A 76 0.49 -18.19 2.27
N GLN A 77 0.85 -18.19 3.56
CA GLN A 77 0.71 -19.39 4.41
C GLN A 77 -0.75 -19.85 4.54
N LYS A 78 -1.71 -18.91 4.65
CA LYS A 78 -3.15 -19.27 4.66
C LYS A 78 -3.61 -19.85 3.32
N GLN A 79 -2.84 -19.65 2.25
CA GLN A 79 -3.10 -20.17 0.91
C GLN A 79 -2.32 -21.48 0.62
N ASN A 80 -1.65 -22.06 1.63
CA ASN A 80 -0.81 -23.27 1.52
C ASN A 80 0.34 -23.17 0.49
N GLU A 81 0.87 -21.97 0.25
CA GLU A 81 2.02 -21.79 -0.63
C GLU A 81 3.35 -22.12 0.10
N ASP A 82 4.28 -22.80 -0.59
CA ASP A 82 5.59 -23.18 -0.05
C ASP A 82 6.52 -21.98 0.12
N MET A 83 6.98 -21.75 1.35
CA MET A 83 7.85 -20.64 1.76
C MET A 83 9.14 -20.54 0.92
N THR A 84 9.71 -21.67 0.50
CA THR A 84 10.95 -21.69 -0.29
C THR A 84 10.72 -21.11 -1.69
N THR A 85 9.61 -21.48 -2.31
CA THR A 85 9.15 -20.95 -3.59
C THR A 85 8.82 -19.45 -3.50
N LEU A 86 8.29 -18.98 -2.37
CA LEU A 86 8.00 -17.54 -2.22
C LEU A 86 9.25 -16.68 -2.18
N LEU A 87 10.30 -17.19 -1.54
CA LEU A 87 11.58 -16.50 -1.43
C LEU A 87 12.30 -16.45 -2.78
N SER A 88 12.18 -17.50 -3.59
CA SER A 88 12.79 -17.52 -4.92
C SER A 88 12.10 -16.55 -5.89
N ILE A 89 10.77 -16.36 -5.80
CA ILE A 89 10.05 -15.34 -6.58
C ILE A 89 10.51 -13.94 -6.14
N TYR A 90 10.52 -13.65 -4.84
CA TYR A 90 11.03 -12.38 -4.32
C TYR A 90 12.48 -12.10 -4.77
N GLU A 91 13.34 -13.12 -4.76
CA GLU A 91 14.72 -13.02 -5.24
C GLU A 91 14.82 -12.73 -6.74
N THR A 92 13.92 -13.29 -7.53
CA THR A 92 13.87 -13.11 -8.99
C THR A 92 13.38 -11.71 -9.32
N ASP A 93 12.25 -11.30 -8.74
CA ASP A 93 11.65 -9.97 -8.93
C ASP A 93 12.60 -8.86 -8.44
N THR A 94 13.30 -9.08 -7.32
CA THR A 94 14.33 -8.15 -6.83
C THR A 94 15.48 -8.00 -7.83
N LYS A 95 15.95 -9.10 -8.43
CA LYS A 95 17.04 -9.07 -9.43
C LYS A 95 16.60 -8.38 -10.72
N GLU A 96 15.38 -8.59 -11.18
CA GLU A 96 14.85 -7.94 -12.38
C GLU A 96 14.70 -6.43 -12.17
N ILE A 97 14.11 -6.01 -11.05
CA ILE A 97 13.99 -4.59 -10.70
C ILE A 97 15.37 -3.91 -10.58
N LEU A 98 16.39 -4.65 -10.11
CA LEU A 98 17.78 -4.20 -10.02
C LEU A 98 18.49 -4.06 -11.38
N GLN A 99 18.03 -4.73 -12.43
CA GLN A 99 18.64 -4.65 -13.77
C GLN A 99 18.27 -3.37 -14.54
N PHE A 100 17.14 -2.73 -14.22
CA PHE A 100 16.59 -1.62 -15.00
C PHE A 100 16.86 -0.20 -14.45
N GLN A 101 17.71 -0.01 -13.43
CA GLN A 101 17.89 1.31 -12.77
C GLN A 101 19.37 1.64 -12.41
N PRO A 102 19.87 2.88 -12.64
CA PRO A 102 21.29 3.20 -12.54
C PRO A 102 21.79 3.47 -11.11
N ARG A 103 22.85 2.74 -10.72
CA ARG A 103 23.66 2.77 -9.47
C ARG A 103 24.02 4.20 -9.05
N PHE A 104 23.61 4.74 -7.89
CA PHE A 104 24.52 4.99 -6.74
C PHE A 104 23.81 5.32 -5.40
N PHE A 105 22.46 5.25 -5.29
CA PHE A 105 21.68 5.57 -4.07
C PHE A 105 20.71 4.43 -3.63
N TRP A 106 20.98 3.18 -4.05
CA TRP A 106 19.90 2.24 -4.39
C TRP A 106 19.55 1.11 -3.43
N ALA A 107 20.39 0.70 -2.47
CA ALA A 107 20.09 -0.48 -1.64
C ALA A 107 18.75 -0.36 -0.87
N TYR A 108 18.44 0.85 -0.36
CA TYR A 108 17.15 1.18 0.28
C TYR A 108 15.97 1.10 -0.71
N ARG A 109 16.13 1.65 -1.92
CA ARG A 109 15.03 1.73 -2.89
C ARG A 109 14.77 0.40 -3.59
N SER A 110 15.79 -0.42 -3.82
CA SER A 110 15.64 -1.69 -4.51
C SER A 110 14.89 -2.72 -3.67
N SER A 111 15.25 -2.89 -2.38
CA SER A 111 14.53 -3.81 -1.49
C SER A 111 13.13 -3.30 -1.16
N ALA A 112 12.97 -1.98 -1.02
CA ALA A 112 11.67 -1.36 -0.81
C ALA A 112 10.73 -1.58 -2.00
N TYR A 113 11.17 -1.25 -3.21
CA TYR A 113 10.31 -1.36 -4.40
C TYR A 113 9.99 -2.80 -4.77
N ALA A 114 10.92 -3.75 -4.57
CA ALA A 114 10.63 -5.16 -4.73
C ALA A 114 9.57 -5.64 -3.72
N THR A 115 9.72 -5.28 -2.44
CA THR A 115 8.71 -5.61 -1.41
C THR A 115 7.35 -4.98 -1.71
N PHE A 116 7.33 -3.73 -2.17
CA PHE A 116 6.10 -3.05 -2.56
C PHE A 116 5.43 -3.72 -3.75
N ASP A 117 6.20 -4.13 -4.75
CA ASP A 117 5.67 -4.78 -5.94
C ASP A 117 5.08 -6.14 -5.61
N GLU A 118 5.79 -6.95 -4.84
CA GLU A 118 5.31 -8.25 -4.38
C GLU A 118 4.04 -8.14 -3.52
N THR A 119 3.99 -7.12 -2.65
CA THR A 119 2.80 -6.82 -1.86
C THR A 119 1.62 -6.46 -2.77
N MET A 120 1.84 -5.59 -3.75
CA MET A 120 0.83 -5.17 -4.72
C MET A 120 0.33 -6.34 -5.57
N GLN A 121 1.25 -7.13 -6.13
CA GLN A 121 0.93 -8.32 -6.93
C GLN A 121 0.12 -9.33 -6.10
N ALA A 122 0.50 -9.58 -4.84
CA ALA A 122 -0.26 -10.49 -3.97
C ALA A 122 -1.69 -10.01 -3.69
N ILE A 123 -1.92 -8.70 -3.58
CA ILE A 123 -3.27 -8.14 -3.51
C ILE A 123 -4.01 -8.40 -4.82
N CYS A 124 -3.40 -8.09 -5.96
CA CYS A 124 -4.08 -8.20 -7.25
C CYS A 124 -4.40 -9.66 -7.62
N ARG A 125 -3.47 -10.60 -7.38
CA ARG A 125 -3.66 -12.05 -7.61
C ARG A 125 -4.82 -12.65 -6.80
N SER A 126 -5.17 -12.06 -5.67
CA SER A 126 -6.34 -12.53 -4.88
C SER A 126 -7.70 -12.23 -5.51
N TYR A 127 -7.71 -11.51 -6.62
CA TYR A 127 -8.89 -11.20 -7.41
C TYR A 127 -8.85 -11.88 -8.80
N ASP A 128 -7.96 -12.85 -8.99
CA ASP A 128 -7.82 -13.67 -10.20
C ASP A 128 -7.94 -12.86 -11.51
N ARG A 129 -8.99 -13.09 -12.30
CA ARG A 129 -9.23 -12.44 -13.61
C ARG A 129 -9.43 -10.93 -13.52
N GLN A 130 -9.61 -10.37 -12.33
CA GLN A 130 -9.80 -8.94 -12.12
C GLN A 130 -8.50 -8.22 -11.71
N GLU A 131 -7.35 -8.90 -11.76
CA GLU A 131 -6.02 -8.34 -11.43
C GLU A 131 -5.78 -6.94 -12.05
N PRO A 132 -6.03 -6.69 -13.36
CA PRO A 132 -5.76 -5.39 -13.96
C PRO A 132 -6.66 -4.28 -13.41
N LEU A 133 -7.90 -4.62 -13.05
CA LEU A 133 -8.86 -3.68 -12.49
C LEU A 133 -8.48 -3.30 -11.07
N VAL A 134 -8.07 -4.27 -10.26
CA VAL A 134 -7.60 -4.04 -8.88
C VAL A 134 -6.32 -3.20 -8.91
N SER A 135 -5.38 -3.55 -9.79
CA SER A 135 -4.15 -2.80 -9.97
C SER A 135 -4.43 -1.35 -10.37
N ASN A 136 -5.34 -1.13 -11.32
CA ASN A 136 -5.76 0.19 -11.75
C ASN A 136 -6.41 1.00 -10.62
N PHE A 137 -7.30 0.37 -9.84
CA PHE A 137 -7.98 1.02 -8.72
C PHE A 137 -7.00 1.45 -7.62
N LEU A 138 -6.12 0.56 -7.16
CA LEU A 138 -5.14 0.88 -6.11
C LEU A 138 -4.14 1.95 -6.59
N THR A 139 -3.76 1.92 -7.88
CA THR A 139 -2.96 2.98 -8.50
C THR A 139 -3.70 4.32 -8.49
N LEU A 140 -4.98 4.34 -8.84
CA LEU A 140 -5.82 5.55 -8.80
C LEU A 140 -5.85 6.17 -7.39
N LEU A 141 -5.93 5.35 -6.33
CA LEU A 141 -5.90 5.85 -4.96
C LEU A 141 -4.63 6.66 -4.64
N ALA A 142 -3.50 6.37 -5.30
CA ALA A 142 -2.27 7.13 -5.13
C ALA A 142 -2.39 8.58 -5.63
N PHE A 143 -3.30 8.89 -6.54
CA PHE A 143 -3.40 10.25 -7.11
C PHE A 143 -4.14 11.24 -6.20
N PHE A 144 -4.81 10.74 -5.15
CA PHE A 144 -5.43 11.58 -4.13
C PHE A 144 -4.39 12.20 -3.18
N ASP A 145 -4.76 13.36 -2.61
CA ASP A 145 -3.92 14.01 -1.60
C ASP A 145 -3.96 13.22 -0.27
N SER A 146 -2.83 13.25 0.44
CA SER A 146 -2.64 12.65 1.76
C SER A 146 -3.23 13.52 2.88
N SER A 147 -3.57 14.77 2.59
CA SER A 147 -4.10 15.72 3.58
C SER A 147 -5.59 15.52 3.89
N THR A 148 -6.32 14.76 3.06
CA THR A 148 -7.76 14.52 3.24
C THR A 148 -8.06 13.02 3.20
N PRO A 149 -8.60 12.44 4.29
CA PRO A 149 -9.07 11.06 4.29
C PRO A 149 -10.13 10.85 3.21
N LEU A 150 -9.95 9.80 2.41
CA LEU A 150 -10.91 9.39 1.38
C LEU A 150 -12.10 8.71 2.04
N ASN A 151 -13.28 8.87 1.45
CA ASN A 151 -14.51 8.26 1.94
C ASN A 151 -15.20 7.46 0.83
N GLN A 152 -15.77 6.30 1.16
CA GLN A 152 -16.51 5.46 0.22
C GLN A 152 -17.59 6.24 -0.55
N SER A 153 -18.27 7.20 0.09
CA SER A 153 -19.31 8.02 -0.52
C SER A 153 -18.85 8.81 -1.74
N LEU A 154 -17.56 9.15 -1.86
CA LEU A 154 -17.02 9.80 -3.05
C LEU A 154 -17.05 8.84 -4.25
N PHE A 155 -16.51 7.63 -4.07
CA PHE A 155 -16.47 6.59 -5.09
C PHE A 155 -17.87 6.11 -5.47
N ARG A 156 -18.74 5.93 -4.48
CA ARG A 156 -20.13 5.55 -4.71
C ARG A 156 -20.88 6.61 -5.53
N ARG A 157 -20.76 7.90 -5.18
CA ARG A 157 -21.42 8.97 -5.94
C ARG A 157 -20.92 9.03 -7.37
N HIS A 158 -19.61 8.95 -7.56
CA HIS A 158 -19.01 8.90 -8.90
C HIS A 158 -19.50 7.68 -9.70
N TRP A 159 -19.66 6.53 -9.05
CA TRP A 159 -20.26 5.34 -9.67
C TRP A 159 -21.74 5.54 -10.02
N GLU A 160 -22.52 6.21 -9.16
CA GLU A 160 -23.95 6.50 -9.39
C GLU A 160 -24.15 7.44 -10.60
N SER A 161 -23.24 8.40 -10.80
CA SER A 161 -23.28 9.33 -11.94
C SER A 161 -22.80 8.76 -13.27
N ASN A 162 -22.09 7.62 -13.26
CA ASN A 162 -21.56 7.00 -14.49
C ASN A 162 -22.47 5.87 -14.97
N THR A 163 -22.89 5.93 -16.24
CA THR A 163 -23.75 4.92 -16.87
C THR A 163 -22.97 3.71 -17.39
N ASP A 164 -21.75 3.90 -17.87
CA ASP A 164 -20.89 2.84 -18.44
C ASP A 164 -20.34 1.89 -17.36
N ARG A 165 -20.06 2.40 -16.14
CA ARG A 165 -19.60 1.63 -14.95
C ARG A 165 -18.47 0.62 -15.25
N SER A 166 -17.66 0.92 -16.26
CA SER A 166 -16.58 0.08 -16.76
C SER A 166 -15.29 0.30 -15.95
N GLY A 167 -14.23 -0.44 -16.30
CA GLY A 167 -12.94 -0.33 -15.60
C GLY A 167 -13.05 -0.71 -14.12
N TRP A 168 -12.40 0.05 -13.24
CA TRP A 168 -12.37 -0.24 -11.81
C TRP A 168 -13.76 -0.25 -11.16
N MET A 169 -14.73 0.51 -11.68
CA MET A 169 -16.10 0.58 -11.16
C MET A 169 -16.81 -0.78 -11.22
N SER A 170 -16.46 -1.62 -12.19
CA SER A 170 -17.01 -2.97 -12.33
C SER A 170 -16.63 -3.90 -11.17
N LEU A 171 -15.53 -3.63 -10.46
CA LEU A 171 -15.13 -4.38 -9.25
C LEU A 171 -16.18 -4.28 -8.13
N PHE A 172 -16.82 -3.12 -8.05
CA PHE A 172 -17.75 -2.76 -6.98
C PHE A 172 -19.18 -2.66 -7.50
N THR A 173 -19.48 -3.37 -8.59
CA THR A 173 -20.82 -3.45 -9.15
C THR A 173 -21.43 -4.82 -8.83
N ARG A 174 -22.58 -4.82 -8.16
CA ARG A 174 -23.38 -6.01 -7.91
C ARG A 174 -24.43 -6.13 -9.02
N MET A 175 -24.46 -7.31 -9.64
CA MET A 175 -25.38 -7.66 -10.73
C MET A 175 -26.32 -8.75 -10.23
N ASP A 176 -27.44 -8.37 -9.63
CA ASP A 176 -28.47 -9.32 -9.23
C ASP A 176 -29.39 -9.62 -10.42
N ARG A 177 -29.78 -10.89 -10.60
CA ARG A 177 -30.62 -11.30 -11.73
C ARG A 177 -31.94 -10.54 -11.72
N GLY A 178 -32.19 -9.77 -12.78
CA GLY A 178 -33.43 -8.99 -12.94
C GLY A 178 -33.42 -7.61 -12.28
N SER A 179 -32.33 -7.22 -11.63
CA SER A 179 -32.19 -5.91 -10.97
C SER A 179 -31.27 -4.97 -11.75
N LYS A 180 -31.44 -3.67 -11.54
CA LYS A 180 -30.45 -2.67 -12.00
C LYS A 180 -29.12 -2.89 -11.26
N PRO A 181 -27.97 -2.65 -11.89
CA PRO A 181 -26.69 -2.76 -11.19
C PRO A 181 -26.67 -1.81 -10.00
N SER A 182 -26.14 -2.28 -8.86
CA SER A 182 -26.04 -1.53 -7.61
C SER A 182 -24.60 -1.50 -7.09
N TRP A 183 -24.27 -0.50 -6.28
CA TRP A 183 -22.95 -0.38 -5.64
C TRP A 183 -22.74 -1.50 -4.59
N ASP A 184 -21.62 -2.21 -4.69
CA ASP A 184 -21.19 -3.25 -3.78
C ASP A 184 -20.19 -2.69 -2.75
N GLY A 185 -20.71 -2.11 -1.67
CA GLY A 185 -19.91 -1.56 -0.57
C GLY A 185 -19.08 -2.61 0.15
N ASP A 186 -19.56 -3.86 0.22
CA ASP A 186 -18.85 -4.94 0.91
C ASP A 186 -17.59 -5.32 0.14
N ARG A 187 -17.66 -5.40 -1.19
CA ARG A 187 -16.47 -5.63 -2.03
C ARG A 187 -15.47 -4.49 -1.95
N PHE A 188 -15.95 -3.24 -1.92
CA PHE A 188 -15.12 -2.06 -1.76
C PHE A 188 -14.32 -2.11 -0.46
N TRP A 189 -15.02 -2.28 0.67
CA TRP A 189 -14.37 -2.35 1.96
C TRP A 189 -13.46 -3.56 2.09
N ARG A 190 -13.85 -4.73 1.57
CA ARG A 190 -13.00 -5.93 1.58
C ARG A 190 -11.66 -5.70 0.88
N LEU A 191 -11.64 -5.05 -0.28
CA LEU A 191 -10.39 -4.72 -0.97
C LEU A 191 -9.53 -3.77 -0.12
N LEU A 192 -10.14 -2.75 0.49
CA LEU A 192 -9.42 -1.82 1.37
C LEU A 192 -8.92 -2.52 2.64
N SER A 193 -9.65 -3.47 3.22
CA SER A 193 -9.19 -4.29 4.35
C SER A 193 -7.93 -5.06 3.98
N ILE A 194 -7.90 -5.66 2.79
CA ILE A 194 -6.74 -6.41 2.29
C ILE A 194 -5.56 -5.47 2.10
N ALA A 195 -5.77 -4.31 1.48
CA ALA A 195 -4.73 -3.30 1.26
C ALA A 195 -4.19 -2.72 2.58
N TYR A 196 -5.05 -2.49 3.57
CA TYR A 196 -4.68 -2.04 4.91
C TYR A 196 -3.88 -3.10 5.68
N ASN A 197 -4.35 -4.34 5.70
CA ASN A 197 -3.63 -5.45 6.34
C ASN A 197 -2.31 -5.80 5.64
N SER A 198 -2.12 -5.30 4.42
CA SER A 198 -0.87 -5.40 3.66
C SER A 198 -0.02 -4.13 3.77
N PHE A 199 -0.39 -3.18 4.64
CA PHE A 199 0.32 -1.93 4.89
C PHE A 199 0.54 -1.08 3.62
N LEU A 200 -0.41 -1.15 2.69
CA LEU A 200 -0.50 -0.24 1.54
C LEU A 200 -1.26 1.04 1.92
N LEU A 201 -2.30 0.89 2.75
CA LEU A 201 -3.04 1.98 3.37
C LEU A 201 -2.41 2.36 4.71
N ASP A 202 -2.52 3.64 5.07
CA ASP A 202 -2.06 4.19 6.35
C ASP A 202 -3.20 4.15 7.39
N THR A 203 -4.40 4.53 6.98
CA THR A 203 -5.58 4.51 7.84
C THR A 203 -6.74 3.76 7.18
N LEU A 204 -7.54 3.08 8.01
CA LEU A 204 -8.80 2.46 7.63
C LEU A 204 -9.77 2.52 8.82
N SER A 205 -10.89 3.23 8.66
CA SER A 205 -11.95 3.35 9.67
C SER A 205 -13.31 3.02 9.07
N TYR A 206 -13.89 1.89 9.46
CA TYR A 206 -15.25 1.51 9.07
C TYR A 206 -16.29 2.45 9.69
N GLN A 207 -16.07 2.90 10.92
CA GLN A 207 -16.99 3.80 11.63
C GLN A 207 -17.07 5.17 10.95
N ALA A 208 -15.93 5.74 10.59
CA ALA A 208 -15.87 7.02 9.89
C ALA A 208 -16.03 6.85 8.36
N ALA A 209 -16.13 5.61 7.86
CA ALA A 209 -16.12 5.26 6.44
C ALA A 209 -14.96 5.93 5.68
N THR A 210 -13.78 6.04 6.31
CA THR A 210 -12.61 6.75 5.76
C THR A 210 -11.35 5.90 5.68
N PHE A 211 -10.45 6.26 4.78
CA PHE A 211 -9.15 5.63 4.60
C PHE A 211 -8.12 6.57 3.96
N SER A 212 -6.84 6.22 4.03
CA SER A 212 -5.77 6.95 3.36
C SER A 212 -4.66 6.02 2.87
N VAL A 213 -3.97 6.39 1.79
CA VAL A 213 -2.86 5.63 1.24
C VAL A 213 -1.55 6.06 1.91
N HIS A 214 -0.71 5.10 2.28
CA HIS A 214 0.58 5.41 2.88
C HIS A 214 1.46 6.24 1.92
N ARG A 215 2.05 7.33 2.42
CA ARG A 215 2.77 8.31 1.58
C ARG A 215 3.85 7.69 0.71
N VAL A 216 4.63 6.75 1.24
CA VAL A 216 5.69 6.06 0.48
C VAL A 216 5.10 5.19 -0.62
N MET A 217 3.99 4.49 -0.34
CA MET A 217 3.32 3.63 -1.31
C MET A 217 2.72 4.45 -2.44
N ARG A 218 2.17 5.62 -2.10
CA ARG A 218 1.68 6.60 -3.06
C ARG A 218 2.78 7.07 -4.01
N ASP A 219 3.92 7.49 -3.47
CA ASP A 219 5.05 7.98 -4.25
C ASP A 219 5.56 6.88 -5.19
N TRP A 220 5.69 5.65 -4.67
CA TRP A 220 6.08 4.49 -5.45
C TRP A 220 5.08 4.14 -6.56
N LEU A 221 3.77 4.09 -6.27
CA LEU A 221 2.73 3.81 -7.27
C LEU A 221 2.79 4.83 -8.42
N LYS A 222 2.99 6.12 -8.13
CA LYS A 222 3.14 7.16 -9.16
C LYS A 222 4.40 7.00 -10.01
N LEU A 223 5.50 6.52 -9.43
CA LEU A 223 6.76 6.32 -10.14
C LEU A 223 6.68 5.18 -11.17
N ARG A 224 5.83 4.17 -10.93
CA ARG A 224 5.59 3.06 -11.87
C ARG A 224 4.80 3.46 -13.10
N ILE A 225 4.02 4.53 -13.00
CA ILE A 225 3.20 5.02 -14.10
C ILE A 225 4.04 5.94 -14.98
N ALA A 226 4.10 5.60 -16.28
CA ALA A 226 4.78 6.40 -17.27
C ALA A 226 4.22 7.83 -17.24
N PRO A 227 5.06 8.88 -17.35
CA PRO A 227 4.59 10.26 -17.27
C PRO A 227 3.40 10.59 -18.19
N ALA A 228 3.34 9.95 -19.37
CA ALA A 228 2.24 10.10 -20.33
C ALA A 228 0.88 9.58 -19.84
N ASP A 229 0.86 8.60 -18.93
CA ASP A 229 -0.37 7.96 -18.43
C ASP A 229 -0.89 8.62 -17.14
N ARG A 230 -0.06 9.42 -16.45
CA ARG A 230 -0.42 10.11 -15.20
C ARG A 230 -1.59 11.10 -15.34
N PRO A 231 -1.75 11.84 -16.45
CA PRO A 231 -2.90 12.73 -16.63
C PRO A 231 -4.24 12.01 -16.52
N ARG A 232 -4.35 10.77 -17.01
CA ARG A 232 -5.57 9.97 -16.91
C ARG A 232 -5.99 9.74 -15.45
N TYR A 233 -5.08 9.29 -14.60
CA TYR A 233 -5.38 9.06 -13.18
C TYR A 233 -5.70 10.37 -12.42
N THR A 234 -5.09 11.47 -12.85
CA THR A 234 -5.37 12.81 -12.31
C THR A 234 -6.80 13.23 -12.68
N GLN A 235 -7.20 13.00 -13.93
CA GLN A 235 -8.55 13.27 -14.41
C GLN A 235 -9.60 12.39 -13.72
N ASP A 236 -9.33 11.09 -13.56
CA ASP A 236 -10.21 10.16 -12.84
C ASP A 236 -10.42 10.61 -11.39
N ARG A 237 -9.33 11.01 -10.69
CA ARG A 237 -9.40 11.59 -9.35
C ARG A 237 -10.28 12.84 -9.34
N ASP A 238 -10.05 13.78 -10.25
CA ASP A 238 -10.79 15.05 -10.28
C ASP A 238 -12.28 14.80 -10.52
N SER A 239 -12.62 13.84 -11.39
CA SER A 239 -13.99 13.42 -11.62
C SER A 239 -14.65 12.78 -10.39
N ILE A 240 -13.88 12.06 -9.55
CA ILE A 240 -14.37 11.51 -8.27
C ILE A 240 -14.56 12.60 -7.21
N LEU A 241 -13.69 13.62 -7.19
CA LEU A 241 -13.75 14.73 -6.24
C LEU A 241 -14.78 15.79 -6.63
N THR A 242 -15.18 15.85 -7.90
CA THR A 242 -16.14 16.84 -8.40
C THR A 242 -17.48 16.66 -7.70
N PRO A 243 -18.00 17.70 -7.02
CA PRO A 243 -19.35 17.67 -6.48
C PRO A 243 -20.34 17.48 -7.64
N ILE A 244 -21.20 16.47 -7.55
CA ILE A 244 -22.38 16.40 -8.41
C ILE A 244 -23.27 17.55 -7.98
N ILE A 245 -23.28 18.64 -8.75
CA ILE A 245 -24.26 19.72 -8.59
C ILE A 245 -25.61 19.08 -8.96
N GLY A 246 -26.41 18.77 -7.96
CA GLY A 246 -27.75 18.23 -8.15
C GLY A 246 -28.65 19.24 -8.83
N GLY A 247 -29.35 18.80 -9.87
CA GLY A 247 -30.65 19.36 -10.26
C GLY A 247 -31.77 18.74 -9.44
#